data_AF-A0A9Q1JV65-F1
#
_entry.id   AF-A0A9Q1JV65-F1
#
_cell.length_a   1.000
_cell.length_b   1.000
_cell.length_c   1.000
_cell.angle_alpha   90.00
_cell.angle_beta   90.00
_cell.angle_gamma   90.00
#
_symmetry.space_group_name_H-M   'P 1'
#
loop_
_entity.id
_entity.type
_entity.pdbx_description
1 polymer ?
#
loop_
_entity_poly.entity_id
_entity_poly.type
_entity_poly.pdbx_seq_one_letter_code
_entity_poly.pdbx_strand_id
1 'polypeptide(L)'
;MEKNKSSIREKHKKRVKKKKSSLTIQANMYHKMLISWTSQKVKEAYTTRNAFDFKHVCNFDRSLINAPGPCVLFATPGMINGGFSLEVFKHWATSEKNLVTLPGYCVAGTIGHKLMSGKPTKIDLDQNTQIDVRCQTLLSWEFQVPEWSIELLLL
;
A
#
# COMPACT_ATOMS: atom_id res chain seq x y z
N MET A 1 23.76 20.52 13.06
CA MET A 1 23.68 19.74 11.80
C MET A 1 22.33 19.02 11.59
N GLU A 2 21.39 19.04 12.55
CA GLU A 2 20.04 18.42 12.44
C GLU A 2 19.16 18.93 11.29
N LYS A 3 19.22 20.24 11.00
CA LYS A 3 18.27 20.92 10.09
C LYS A 3 18.41 20.49 8.62
N ASN A 4 19.54 19.89 8.24
CA ASN A 4 19.77 19.47 6.85
C ASN A 4 19.14 18.09 6.56
N LYS A 5 19.12 17.19 7.55
CA LYS A 5 18.50 15.86 7.42
C LYS A 5 16.99 15.98 7.21
N SER A 6 16.30 16.85 7.95
CA SER A 6 14.84 17.05 7.81
C SER A 6 14.42 17.65 6.46
N SER A 7 15.21 18.59 5.92
CA SER A 7 14.95 19.21 4.61
C SER A 7 15.18 18.23 3.43
N ILE A 8 16.20 17.39 3.53
CA ILE A 8 16.46 16.30 2.57
C ILE A 8 15.35 15.23 2.67
N ARG A 9 14.89 14.91 3.87
CA ARG A 9 13.81 13.94 4.17
C ARG A 9 12.46 14.36 3.59
N GLU A 10 12.12 15.65 3.67
CA GLU A 10 10.96 16.24 2.98
C GLU A 10 11.10 16.16 1.44
N LYS A 11 12.30 16.40 0.90
CA LYS A 11 12.56 16.29 -0.55
C LYS A 11 12.46 14.86 -1.07
N HIS A 12 12.92 13.85 -0.32
CA HIS A 12 12.79 12.43 -0.71
C HIS A 12 11.37 11.90 -0.56
N LYS A 13 10.64 12.29 0.50
CA LYS A 13 9.21 11.96 0.69
C LYS A 13 8.31 12.55 -0.40
N LYS A 14 8.75 13.64 -1.04
CA LYS A 14 8.09 14.26 -2.21
C LYS A 14 8.37 13.56 -3.54
N ARG A 15 9.41 12.70 -3.66
CA ARG A 15 9.76 12.03 -4.92
C ARG A 15 8.99 10.73 -5.17
N VAL A 16 8.60 10.01 -4.11
CA VAL A 16 7.89 8.74 -4.27
C VAL A 16 6.40 9.01 -4.52
N LYS A 17 5.97 8.73 -5.74
CA LYS A 17 4.56 8.85 -6.14
C LYS A 17 3.74 7.78 -5.44
N LYS A 18 2.74 8.20 -4.66
CA LYS A 18 1.74 7.31 -4.10
C LYS A 18 0.67 7.05 -5.16
N LYS A 19 0.22 5.80 -5.27
CA LYS A 19 -0.74 5.39 -6.28
C LYS A 19 -1.93 4.68 -5.66
N LYS A 20 -3.14 4.93 -6.17
CA LYS A 20 -4.42 4.37 -5.69
C LYS A 20 -5.03 3.45 -6.73
N SER A 21 -5.65 2.35 -6.28
CA SER A 21 -6.50 1.50 -7.12
C SER A 21 -7.83 2.19 -7.47
N SER A 22 -8.53 1.65 -8.48
CA SER A 22 -9.85 2.12 -8.93
C SER A 22 -10.88 2.19 -7.80
N LEU A 23 -10.90 1.20 -6.92
CA LEU A 23 -11.84 1.14 -5.80
C LEU A 23 -11.54 2.21 -4.74
N THR A 24 -10.26 2.49 -4.46
CA THR A 24 -9.88 3.57 -3.53
C THR A 24 -10.29 4.94 -4.06
N ILE A 25 -10.30 5.13 -5.38
CA ILE A 25 -10.76 6.38 -6.01
C ILE A 25 -12.26 6.55 -5.81
N GLN A 26 -13.04 5.50 -6.05
CA GLN A 26 -14.50 5.53 -5.82
C GLN A 26 -14.83 5.75 -4.34
N ALA A 27 -14.18 5.04 -3.42
CA ALA A 27 -14.36 5.26 -1.99
C ALA A 27 -14.08 6.72 -1.60
N ASN A 28 -13.00 7.32 -2.14
CA ASN A 28 -12.66 8.72 -1.90
C ASN A 28 -13.75 9.69 -2.41
N MET A 29 -14.42 9.36 -3.51
CA MET A 29 -15.55 10.14 -4.03
C MET A 29 -16.74 10.11 -3.06
N TYR A 30 -17.11 8.93 -2.55
CA TYR A 30 -18.18 8.79 -1.57
C TYR A 30 -17.86 9.51 -0.26
N HIS A 31 -16.62 9.45 0.22
CA HIS A 31 -16.20 10.18 1.41
C HIS A 31 -16.31 11.71 1.25
N LYS A 32 -16.05 12.23 0.05
CA LYS A 32 -16.27 13.65 -0.26
C LYS A 32 -17.76 14.02 -0.26
N MET A 33 -18.61 13.15 -0.81
CA MET A 33 -20.07 13.38 -0.86
C MET A 33 -20.71 13.33 0.54
N LEU A 34 -20.26 12.41 1.40
CA LEU A 34 -20.84 12.16 2.72
C LEU A 34 -20.01 12.79 3.86
N ILE A 35 -19.42 13.96 3.61
CA ILE A 35 -18.58 14.67 4.59
C ILE A 35 -19.30 14.94 5.91
N SER A 36 -20.62 15.12 5.88
CA SER A 36 -21.46 15.36 7.05
C SER A 36 -21.44 14.21 8.07
N TRP A 37 -21.10 13.00 7.65
CA TRP A 37 -20.98 11.80 8.50
C TRP A 37 -19.57 11.58 9.06
N THR A 38 -18.61 12.45 8.75
CA THR A 38 -17.23 12.35 9.26
C THR A 38 -17.09 12.97 10.65
N SER A 39 -15.90 12.85 11.26
CA SER A 39 -15.63 13.46 12.56
C SER A 39 -15.61 14.99 12.47
N GLN A 40 -15.90 15.66 13.59
CA GLN A 40 -15.94 17.13 13.66
C GLN A 40 -14.65 17.78 13.12
N LYS A 41 -13.50 17.21 13.48
CA LYS A 41 -12.18 17.62 12.99
C LYS A 41 -12.05 17.59 11.47
N VAL A 42 -12.61 16.56 10.82
CA VAL A 42 -12.57 16.43 9.36
C VAL A 42 -13.52 17.43 8.70
N LYS A 43 -14.69 17.68 9.29
CA LYS A 43 -15.64 18.71 8.80
C LYS A 43 -15.03 20.11 8.86
N GLU A 44 -14.43 20.48 9.99
CA GLU A 44 -13.77 21.79 10.17
C GLU A 44 -12.60 21.95 9.21
N ALA A 45 -11.79 20.90 9.04
CA ALA A 45 -10.71 20.90 8.07
C ALA A 45 -11.25 21.06 6.65
N TYR A 46 -12.37 20.42 6.30
CA TYR A 46 -12.97 20.47 4.95
C TYR A 46 -13.36 21.89 4.52
N THR A 47 -13.78 22.74 5.44
CA THR A 47 -14.10 24.16 5.17
C THR A 47 -12.89 24.95 4.68
N THR A 48 -11.68 24.60 5.14
CA THR A 48 -10.43 25.30 4.76
C THR A 48 -9.65 24.57 3.67
N ARG A 49 -9.69 23.24 3.67
CA ARG A 49 -9.00 22.37 2.71
C ARG A 49 -9.72 21.03 2.59
N ASN A 50 -9.90 20.54 1.38
CA ASN A 50 -10.46 19.20 1.20
C ASN A 50 -9.47 18.14 1.74
N ALA A 51 -9.82 17.51 2.86
CA ALA A 51 -9.00 16.48 3.51
C ALA A 51 -8.81 15.22 2.65
N PHE A 52 -9.65 15.03 1.65
CA PHE A 52 -9.64 13.91 0.71
C PHE A 52 -9.03 14.28 -0.66
N ASP A 53 -8.47 15.48 -0.78
CA ASP A 53 -7.71 15.90 -1.95
C ASP A 53 -6.21 15.74 -1.71
N PHE A 54 -5.63 14.75 -2.39
CA PHE A 54 -4.27 14.29 -2.13
C PHE A 54 -3.33 14.71 -3.26
N LYS A 55 -2.58 15.80 -3.08
CA LYS A 55 -1.69 16.38 -4.10
C LYS A 55 -0.63 15.44 -4.68
N HIS A 56 -0.21 14.44 -3.91
CA HIS A 56 0.86 13.50 -4.30
C HIS A 56 0.36 12.07 -4.54
N VAL A 57 -0.95 11.89 -4.62
CA VAL A 57 -1.55 10.58 -4.89
C VAL A 57 -2.18 10.59 -6.26
N CYS A 58 -1.77 9.66 -7.10
CA CYS A 58 -2.23 9.51 -8.48
C CYS A 58 -2.92 8.15 -8.68
N ASN A 59 -3.62 7.99 -9.78
CA ASN A 59 -4.25 6.72 -10.12
C ASN A 59 -3.15 5.72 -10.52
N PHE A 60 -3.28 4.47 -10.06
CA PHE A 60 -2.40 3.39 -10.52
C PHE A 60 -2.93 2.85 -11.85
N ASP A 61 -2.11 2.93 -12.90
CA ASP A 61 -2.34 2.23 -14.16
C ASP A 61 -1.62 0.88 -14.14
N ARG A 62 -2.23 -0.16 -14.71
CA ARG A 62 -1.68 -1.53 -14.74
C ARG A 62 -0.36 -1.62 -15.48
N SER A 63 -0.12 -0.75 -16.46
CA SER A 63 1.17 -0.62 -17.13
C SER A 63 2.33 -0.35 -16.15
N LEU A 64 2.03 0.22 -14.98
CA LEU A 64 3.02 0.60 -13.97
C LEU A 64 3.45 -0.56 -13.06
N ILE A 65 2.87 -1.76 -13.19
CA ILE A 65 3.29 -2.94 -12.43
C ILE A 65 4.75 -3.30 -12.76
N ASN A 66 5.13 -3.13 -14.03
CA ASN A 66 6.48 -3.44 -14.54
C ASN A 66 7.34 -2.17 -14.74
N ALA A 67 6.82 -0.99 -14.35
CA ALA A 67 7.55 0.25 -14.56
C ALA A 67 8.71 0.36 -13.56
N PRO A 68 9.91 0.76 -14.02
CA PRO A 68 11.06 0.90 -13.13
C PRO A 68 10.87 2.09 -12.19
N GLY A 69 11.24 1.89 -10.93
CA GLY A 69 11.41 2.95 -9.94
C GLY A 69 10.45 2.87 -8.75
N PRO A 70 10.87 3.45 -7.61
CA PRO A 70 10.19 3.24 -6.35
C PRO A 70 8.79 3.85 -6.36
N CYS A 71 7.78 3.06 -6.01
CA CYS A 71 6.44 3.54 -5.81
C CYS A 71 5.77 2.93 -4.58
N VAL A 72 4.71 3.61 -4.12
CA VAL A 72 3.85 3.11 -3.05
C VAL A 72 2.48 2.89 -3.65
N LEU A 73 1.98 1.67 -3.59
CA LEU A 73 0.66 1.32 -4.11
C LEU A 73 -0.27 0.95 -2.96
N PHE A 74 -1.46 1.56 -2.97
CA PHE A 74 -2.61 1.13 -2.19
C PHE A 74 -3.48 0.21 -3.05
N ALA A 75 -3.39 -1.11 -2.83
CA ALA A 75 -4.17 -2.09 -3.57
C ALA A 75 -5.25 -2.73 -2.69
N THR A 76 -6.31 -3.21 -3.31
CA THR A 76 -7.46 -3.82 -2.63
C THR A 76 -7.74 -5.18 -3.25
N PRO A 77 -8.20 -6.17 -2.47
CA PRO A 77 -8.49 -6.19 -1.03
C PRO A 77 -7.28 -6.40 -0.08
N GLY A 78 -7.47 -6.00 1.19
CA GLY A 78 -6.52 -6.01 2.31
C GLY A 78 -5.76 -7.31 2.60
N MET A 79 -6.42 -8.45 2.37
CA MET A 79 -5.91 -9.79 2.75
C MET A 79 -5.30 -10.57 1.57
N ILE A 80 -5.13 -9.93 0.41
CA ILE A 80 -4.54 -10.52 -0.81
C ILE A 80 -5.28 -11.77 -1.29
N ASN A 81 -6.57 -11.91 -1.00
CA ASN A 81 -7.31 -13.12 -1.39
C ASN A 81 -7.68 -13.17 -2.89
N GLY A 82 -7.58 -12.05 -3.60
CA GLY A 82 -8.01 -11.95 -4.99
C GLY A 82 -7.90 -10.53 -5.52
N GLY A 83 -8.46 -10.26 -6.69
CA GLY A 83 -8.53 -8.92 -7.27
C GLY A 83 -7.18 -8.28 -7.56
N PHE A 84 -7.13 -6.95 -7.51
CA PHE A 84 -5.96 -6.18 -7.93
C PHE A 84 -4.77 -6.33 -6.98
N SER A 85 -5.00 -6.52 -5.67
CA SER A 85 -3.91 -6.76 -4.72
C SER A 85 -3.18 -8.07 -5.01
N LEU A 86 -3.92 -9.14 -5.36
CA LEU A 86 -3.31 -10.42 -5.75
C LEU A 86 -2.55 -10.32 -7.07
N GLU A 87 -3.09 -9.61 -8.07
CA GLU A 87 -2.42 -9.39 -9.36
C GLU A 87 -1.04 -8.73 -9.17
N VAL A 88 -0.98 -7.65 -8.38
CA VAL A 88 0.29 -6.96 -8.10
C VAL A 88 1.21 -7.82 -7.24
N PHE A 89 0.66 -8.50 -6.24
CA PHE A 89 1.44 -9.37 -5.36
C PHE A 89 2.17 -10.46 -6.16
N LYS A 90 1.52 -11.09 -7.16
CA LYS A 90 2.19 -12.10 -8.03
C LYS A 90 3.46 -11.57 -8.70
N HIS A 91 3.45 -10.31 -9.14
CA HIS A 91 4.59 -9.71 -9.82
C HIS A 91 5.67 -9.27 -8.82
N TRP A 92 5.25 -8.63 -7.72
CA TRP A 92 6.17 -7.97 -6.80
C TRP A 92 6.70 -8.88 -5.69
N ALA A 93 6.04 -10.00 -5.40
CA ALA A 93 6.47 -10.94 -4.35
C ALA A 93 7.84 -11.58 -4.65
N THR A 94 8.21 -11.68 -5.94
CA THR A 94 9.44 -12.34 -6.36
C THR A 94 10.70 -11.51 -6.12
N SER A 95 10.60 -10.26 -5.67
CA SER A 95 11.75 -9.37 -5.46
C SER A 95 11.96 -9.09 -3.98
N GLU A 96 13.17 -9.32 -3.47
CA GLU A 96 13.58 -9.03 -2.09
C GLU A 96 13.60 -7.52 -1.78
N LYS A 97 13.63 -6.67 -2.80
CA LYS A 97 13.62 -5.20 -2.66
C LYS A 97 12.22 -4.65 -2.36
N ASN A 98 11.20 -5.50 -2.43
CA ASN A 98 9.81 -5.11 -2.29
C ASN A 98 9.35 -5.42 -0.86
N LEU A 99 8.47 -4.56 -0.35
CA LEU A 99 7.83 -4.72 0.95
C LEU A 99 6.32 -4.77 0.75
N VAL A 100 5.73 -5.80 1.31
CA VAL A 100 4.28 -5.95 1.43
C VAL A 100 3.89 -5.69 2.88
N THR A 101 3.09 -4.65 3.08
CA THR A 101 2.52 -4.31 4.39
C THR A 101 1.06 -4.72 4.46
N LEU A 102 0.71 -5.49 5.48
CA LEU A 102 -0.67 -5.91 5.74
C LEU A 102 -1.33 -4.96 6.74
N PRO A 103 -2.55 -4.47 6.46
CA PRO A 103 -3.23 -3.46 7.28
C PRO A 103 -3.61 -3.96 8.67
N GLY A 104 -3.66 -5.28 8.87
CA GLY A 104 -3.79 -5.87 10.19
C GLY A 104 -4.17 -7.34 10.18
N TYR A 105 -5.18 -7.70 10.98
CA TYR A 105 -5.64 -9.07 11.13
C TYR A 105 -6.05 -9.68 9.79
N CYS A 106 -5.46 -10.84 9.47
CA CYS A 106 -5.78 -11.63 8.29
C CYS A 106 -6.47 -12.94 8.72
N VAL A 107 -7.63 -13.21 8.12
CA VAL A 107 -8.42 -14.42 8.40
C VAL A 107 -7.65 -15.67 7.94
N ALA A 108 -7.73 -16.74 8.74
CA ALA A 108 -7.14 -18.02 8.40
C ALA A 108 -7.57 -18.49 7.01
N GLY A 109 -6.64 -19.06 6.24
CA GLY A 109 -6.86 -19.49 4.86
C GLY A 109 -6.58 -18.42 3.81
N THR A 110 -6.53 -17.12 4.18
CA THR A 110 -6.12 -16.06 3.24
C THR A 110 -4.62 -16.07 2.98
N ILE A 111 -4.21 -15.52 1.83
CA ILE A 111 -2.79 -15.33 1.49
C ILE A 111 -2.11 -14.40 2.50
N GLY A 112 -2.78 -13.32 2.93
CA GLY A 112 -2.29 -12.45 4.00
C GLY A 112 -1.96 -13.23 5.28
N HIS A 113 -2.83 -14.15 5.70
CA HIS A 113 -2.57 -14.98 6.88
C HIS A 113 -1.38 -15.93 6.66
N LYS A 114 -1.29 -16.59 5.50
CA LYS A 114 -0.15 -17.45 5.15
C LYS A 114 1.18 -16.70 5.20
N LEU A 115 1.20 -15.46 4.71
CA LEU A 115 2.40 -14.59 4.74
C LEU A 115 2.87 -14.28 6.16
N MET A 116 1.94 -14.14 7.11
CA MET A 116 2.22 -13.81 8.50
C MET A 116 2.64 -15.03 9.33
N SER A 117 2.00 -16.19 9.12
CA SER A 117 2.12 -17.34 10.02
C SER A 117 3.47 -18.07 9.97
N GLY A 118 4.32 -17.80 8.97
CA GLY A 118 5.61 -18.50 8.88
C GLY A 118 6.64 -17.93 7.92
N LYS A 119 6.47 -16.70 7.41
CA LYS A 119 7.32 -16.10 6.36
C LYS A 119 7.64 -17.11 5.25
N PRO A 120 6.61 -17.65 4.59
CA PRO A 120 6.80 -18.73 3.63
C PRO A 120 7.64 -18.23 2.44
N THR A 121 8.57 -19.05 1.97
CA THR A 121 9.30 -18.79 0.72
C THR A 121 8.44 -19.09 -0.50
N LYS A 122 7.39 -19.90 -0.37
CA LYS A 122 6.44 -20.21 -1.45
C LYS A 122 5.00 -20.22 -0.96
N ILE A 123 4.09 -19.69 -1.79
CA ILE A 123 2.66 -19.70 -1.53
C ILE A 123 1.93 -20.38 -2.69
N ASP A 124 1.18 -21.43 -2.35
CA ASP A 124 0.22 -22.05 -3.25
C ASP A 124 -1.05 -21.19 -3.31
N LEU A 125 -1.36 -20.71 -4.51
CA LEU A 125 -2.64 -20.06 -4.83
C LEU A 125 -3.69 -21.08 -5.20
N ASP A 126 -3.33 -21.95 -6.14
CA ASP A 126 -4.17 -22.96 -6.77
C ASP A 126 -3.32 -24.21 -7.05
N GLN A 127 -3.94 -25.33 -7.42
CA GLN A 127 -3.25 -26.60 -7.69
C GLN A 127 -2.09 -26.48 -8.72
N ASN A 128 -2.17 -25.50 -9.63
CA ASN A 128 -1.16 -25.29 -10.68
C ASN A 128 -0.35 -23.99 -10.53
N THR A 129 -0.64 -23.14 -9.55
CA THR A 129 0.01 -21.82 -9.45
C THR A 129 0.65 -21.63 -8.09
N GLN A 130 1.99 -21.56 -8.09
CA GLN A 130 2.80 -21.21 -6.94
C GLN A 130 3.45 -19.84 -7.15
N ILE A 131 3.50 -19.03 -6.10
CA ILE A 131 4.27 -17.77 -6.06
C ILE A 131 5.51 -17.99 -5.19
N ASP A 132 6.68 -17.65 -5.73
CA ASP A 132 7.90 -17.51 -4.95
C ASP A 132 7.89 -16.15 -4.21
N VAL A 133 7.92 -16.21 -2.89
CA VAL A 133 7.83 -15.05 -2.00
C VAL A 133 9.21 -14.76 -1.44
N ARG A 134 9.85 -13.76 -2.04
CA ARG A 134 11.15 -13.22 -1.61
C ARG A 134 11.04 -11.82 -1.01
N CYS A 135 9.91 -11.13 -1.24
CA CYS A 135 9.66 -9.82 -0.67
C CYS A 135 9.57 -9.86 0.87
N GLN A 136 9.95 -8.75 1.51
CA GLN A 136 9.73 -8.60 2.94
C GLN A 136 8.23 -8.42 3.23
N THR A 137 7.72 -9.06 4.27
CA THR A 137 6.33 -8.91 4.75
C THR A 137 6.33 -8.33 6.16
N LEU A 138 5.52 -7.30 6.39
CA LEU A 138 5.36 -6.66 7.70
C LEU A 138 3.90 -6.36 8.00
N LEU A 139 3.58 -6.32 9.29
CA LEU A 139 2.29 -5.84 9.76
C LEU A 139 2.31 -4.32 9.89
N SER A 140 1.19 -3.67 9.61
CA SER A 140 1.11 -2.21 9.68
C SER A 140 1.46 -1.67 11.07
N TRP A 141 1.25 -2.43 12.15
CA TRP A 141 1.62 -2.02 13.50
C TRP A 141 3.10 -2.24 13.83
N GLU A 142 3.79 -3.14 13.11
CA GLU A 142 5.25 -3.34 13.21
C GLU A 142 6.03 -2.32 12.37
N PHE A 143 5.32 -1.47 11.62
CA PHE A 143 5.92 -0.50 10.72
C PHE A 143 6.52 0.70 11.48
N GLN A 144 7.67 0.48 12.10
CA GLN A 144 8.61 1.53 12.50
C GLN A 144 9.47 1.87 11.28
N VAL A 145 9.05 2.87 10.49
CA VAL A 145 9.64 3.24 9.18
C VAL A 145 11.18 3.05 9.14
N PRO A 146 11.71 1.96 8.55
CA PRO A 146 13.14 1.78 8.39
C PRO A 146 13.63 2.73 7.28
N GLU A 147 14.82 3.31 7.46
CA GLU A 147 15.28 4.46 6.67
C GLU A 147 15.86 4.10 5.27
N TRP A 148 15.78 2.85 4.79
CA TRP A 148 16.43 2.47 3.53
C TRP A 148 15.59 1.47 2.71
N SER A 149 15.35 1.84 1.44
CA SER A 149 14.96 1.00 0.30
C SER A 149 13.71 0.13 0.40
N ILE A 150 12.50 0.62 0.08
CA ILE A 150 11.40 -0.31 -0.22
C ILE A 150 10.27 0.25 -1.10
N GLU A 151 9.97 -0.47 -2.19
CA GLU A 151 8.72 -0.41 -2.95
C GLU A 151 7.62 -1.03 -2.09
N LEU A 152 6.61 -0.24 -1.74
CA LEU A 152 5.68 -0.53 -0.64
C LEU A 152 4.28 -0.77 -1.18
N LEU A 153 3.78 -2.00 -1.04
CA LEU A 153 2.37 -2.32 -1.21
C LEU A 153 1.67 -2.18 0.15
N LEU A 154 0.88 -1.13 0.30
CA LEU A 154 -0.06 -0.98 1.41
C LEU A 154 -1.42 -1.51 0.93
N LEU A 155 -2.13 -2.28 1.75
CA LEU A 155 -3.48 -2.77 1.42
C LEU A 155 -4.53 -2.24 2.38
#